data_AF-A0A821PBD3-F1
#
_entry.id   AF-A0A821PBD3-F1
#
_cell.length_a   1.000
_cell.length_b   1.000
_cell.length_c   1.000
_cell.angle_alpha   90.00
_cell.angle_beta   90.00
_cell.angle_gamma   90.00
#
_symmetry.space_group_name_H-M   'P 1'
#
loop_
_entity.id
_entity.type
_entity.pdbx_description
1 polymer ?
#
loop_
_entity_poly.entity_id
_entity_poly.type
_entity_poly.pdbx_seq_one_letter_code
_entity_poly.pdbx_strand_id
1 'polypeptide(L)'
;MITLLLLSFVIIWIVYIKLKYFTLRGPIPGLSPHLIFGNLIQTGLLLGKRSKCDIYIFLKERFGDIYQYWLGFMHFIVIHDIDDVQYILTHRNIYDQGQVFLEKFSLLVPESIICSIDFKFKRHGALTMPLFRRSKIISNINTIIDSTDKLLDRWRARPHDQVHTDIVEQCQNLLLEIFGLIAFDYDLEAFDSQSSSNNNELTVALLDIMSTYEMALYAPGFVSIVYMKLNTRFQRARGTVEQHFNKMVEQELAESSDSRAQRKKTSLIA
;
A
#
# COMPACT_ATOMS: atom_id res chain seq x y z
N MET A 1 46.70 -2.26 -17.84
CA MET A 1 45.87 -3.00 -18.82
C MET A 1 44.56 -3.50 -18.21
N ILE A 2 44.59 -4.21 -17.07
CA ILE A 2 43.39 -4.72 -16.38
C ILE A 2 42.41 -3.60 -15.97
N THR A 3 42.93 -2.49 -15.45
CA THR A 3 42.11 -1.32 -15.05
C THR A 3 41.36 -0.68 -16.22
N LEU A 4 42.00 -0.57 -17.40
CA LEU A 4 41.38 -0.03 -18.62
C LEU A 4 40.29 -0.96 -19.16
N LEU A 5 40.52 -2.27 -19.15
CA LEU A 5 39.51 -3.26 -19.53
C LEU A 5 38.30 -3.20 -18.59
N LEU A 6 38.53 -3.12 -17.27
CA LEU A 6 37.47 -3.01 -16.28
C LEU A 6 36.66 -1.72 -16.46
N LEU A 7 37.33 -0.58 -16.68
CA LEU A 7 36.66 0.68 -16.97
C LEU A 7 35.82 0.60 -18.26
N SER A 8 36.36 -0.01 -19.32
CA SER A 8 35.64 -0.18 -20.59
C SER A 8 34.40 -1.06 -20.42
N PHE A 9 34.51 -2.15 -19.66
CA PHE A 9 33.40 -3.04 -19.36
C PHE A 9 32.31 -2.31 -18.57
N VAL A 10 32.69 -1.54 -17.55
CA VAL A 10 31.74 -0.72 -16.77
C VAL A 10 31.03 0.30 -17.66
N ILE A 11 31.75 0.98 -18.56
CA ILE A 11 31.15 1.94 -19.50
C ILE A 11 30.18 1.25 -20.45
N ILE A 12 30.57 0.13 -21.07
CA ILE A 12 29.71 -0.65 -21.97
C ILE A 12 28.47 -1.13 -21.23
N TRP A 13 28.64 -1.61 -19.99
CA TRP A 13 27.54 -2.06 -19.14
C TRP A 13 26.58 -0.92 -18.77
N ILE A 14 27.11 0.26 -18.43
CA ILE A 14 26.31 1.47 -18.18
C ILE A 14 25.52 1.89 -19.42
N VAL A 15 26.17 1.92 -20.59
CA VAL A 15 25.53 2.27 -21.86
C VAL A 15 24.44 1.25 -22.22
N TYR A 16 24.73 -0.04 -22.06
CA TYR A 16 23.77 -1.11 -22.27
C TYR A 16 22.54 -0.95 -21.36
N ILE A 17 22.74 -0.70 -20.07
CA ILE A 17 21.65 -0.47 -19.12
C ILE A 17 20.84 0.74 -19.52
N LYS A 18 21.50 1.86 -19.87
CA LYS A 18 20.83 3.08 -20.30
C LYS A 18 19.95 2.81 -21.51
N LEU A 19 20.51 2.19 -22.55
CA LEU A 19 19.81 1.93 -23.80
C LEU A 19 18.65 0.95 -23.64
N LYS A 20 18.79 -0.05 -22.78
CA LYS A 20 17.77 -1.10 -22.59
C LYS A 20 16.62 -0.68 -21.66
N TYR A 21 16.93 0.07 -20.61
CA TYR A 21 15.98 0.34 -19.51
C TYR A 21 15.57 1.81 -19.38
N PHE A 22 16.39 2.75 -19.85
CA PHE A 22 16.24 4.19 -19.63
C PHE A 22 16.26 4.98 -20.95
N THR A 23 15.54 4.45 -21.94
CA THR A 23 15.26 5.11 -23.21
C THR A 23 13.76 5.19 -23.41
N LEU A 24 13.33 6.31 -23.98
CA LEU A 24 11.95 6.50 -24.44
C LEU A 24 11.62 5.39 -25.44
N ARG A 25 10.51 4.68 -25.19
CA ARG A 25 10.06 3.58 -26.05
C ARG A 25 8.98 4.07 -27.01
N GLY A 26 9.20 3.84 -28.29
CA GLY A 26 8.21 4.14 -29.33
C GLY A 26 7.91 5.64 -29.47
N PRO A 27 6.74 5.98 -30.06
CA PRO A 27 6.37 7.37 -30.35
C PRO A 27 5.79 8.13 -29.15
N ILE A 28 5.65 7.47 -27.98
CA ILE A 28 4.99 8.06 -26.81
C ILE A 28 5.88 9.15 -26.21
N PRO A 29 5.38 10.37 -25.97
CA PRO A 29 6.19 11.44 -25.37
C PRO A 29 6.47 11.18 -23.89
N GLY A 30 7.54 11.76 -23.35
CA GLY A 30 7.85 11.64 -21.92
C GLY A 30 9.15 12.31 -21.52
N LEU A 31 9.41 12.36 -20.22
CA LEU A 31 10.67 12.90 -19.69
C LEU A 31 11.81 11.90 -19.92
N SER A 32 12.94 12.36 -20.47
CA SER A 32 14.13 11.53 -20.59
C SER A 32 14.64 11.12 -19.20
N PRO A 33 14.70 9.81 -18.88
CA PRO A 33 15.02 9.36 -17.53
C PRO A 33 16.51 9.46 -17.23
N HIS A 34 16.84 9.78 -15.97
CA HIS A 34 18.18 9.58 -15.43
C HIS A 34 18.44 8.09 -15.22
N LEU A 35 19.72 7.70 -15.38
CA LEU A 35 20.17 6.31 -15.32
C LEU A 35 19.85 5.59 -13.99
N ILE A 36 19.87 6.31 -12.87
CA ILE A 36 19.75 5.73 -11.53
C ILE A 36 18.38 6.04 -10.91
N PHE A 37 17.89 7.27 -11.10
CA PHE A 37 16.71 7.77 -10.41
C PHE A 37 15.49 7.89 -11.32
N GLY A 38 15.57 7.44 -12.57
CA GLY A 38 14.50 7.67 -13.54
C GLY A 38 14.19 9.16 -13.64
N ASN A 39 12.93 9.54 -13.48
CA ASN A 39 12.51 10.94 -13.46
C ASN A 39 12.37 11.54 -12.05
N LEU A 40 12.67 10.80 -10.97
CA LEU A 40 12.39 11.20 -9.59
C LEU A 40 13.02 12.54 -9.18
N ILE A 41 14.24 12.82 -9.64
CA ILE A 41 14.94 14.09 -9.35
C ILE A 41 14.32 15.23 -10.16
N GLN A 42 14.09 15.01 -11.47
CA GLN A 42 13.55 16.01 -12.38
C GLN A 42 12.14 16.45 -11.98
N THR A 43 11.34 15.52 -11.45
CA THR A 43 9.99 15.82 -10.96
C THR A 43 9.96 16.36 -9.53
N GLY A 44 11.11 16.41 -8.86
CA GLY A 44 11.21 16.86 -7.47
C GLY A 44 10.63 15.88 -6.45
N LEU A 45 10.25 14.66 -6.85
CA LEU A 45 9.63 13.67 -5.97
C LEU A 45 10.60 13.20 -4.89
N LEU A 46 11.84 12.89 -5.28
CA LEU A 46 12.88 12.43 -4.34
C LEU A 46 13.27 13.53 -3.34
N LEU A 47 13.07 14.79 -3.71
CA LEU A 47 13.41 15.96 -2.90
C LEU A 47 12.22 16.43 -2.04
N GLY A 48 11.07 15.74 -2.10
CA GLY A 48 9.85 16.15 -1.40
C GLY A 48 9.24 17.47 -1.89
N LYS A 49 9.62 17.94 -3.09
CA LYS A 49 9.14 19.23 -3.64
C LYS A 49 7.74 19.14 -4.24
N ARG A 50 7.28 17.94 -4.60
CA ARG A 50 5.98 17.67 -5.24
C ARG A 50 5.44 16.33 -4.77
N SER A 51 4.12 16.22 -4.64
CA SER A 51 3.45 14.94 -4.45
C SER A 51 3.40 14.13 -5.75
N LYS A 52 3.10 12.83 -5.66
CA LYS A 52 2.88 11.97 -6.84
C LYS A 52 1.75 12.51 -7.73
N CYS A 53 0.67 13.00 -7.12
CA CYS A 53 -0.47 13.58 -7.83
C CYS A 53 -0.07 14.82 -8.64
N ASP A 54 0.69 15.73 -8.03
CA ASP A 54 1.17 16.96 -8.71
C ASP A 54 2.02 16.62 -9.93
N ILE A 55 2.78 15.52 -9.86
CA ILE A 55 3.61 15.04 -10.97
C ILE A 55 2.75 14.55 -12.12
N TYR A 56 1.68 13.79 -11.84
CA TYR A 56 0.77 13.33 -12.89
C TYR A 56 0.05 14.49 -13.56
N ILE A 57 -0.39 15.49 -12.80
CA ILE A 57 -0.99 16.72 -13.35
C ILE A 57 0.01 17.46 -14.23
N PHE A 58 1.23 17.71 -13.72
CA PHE A 58 2.28 18.39 -14.45
C PHE A 58 2.67 17.67 -15.76
N LEU A 59 2.78 16.34 -15.73
CA LEU A 59 3.14 15.57 -16.92
C LEU A 59 2.00 15.53 -17.94
N LYS A 60 0.76 15.44 -17.47
CA LYS A 60 -0.44 15.54 -18.32
C LYS A 60 -0.49 16.88 -19.04
N GLU A 61 -0.33 17.99 -18.32
CA GLU A 61 -0.32 19.34 -18.90
C GLU A 61 0.78 19.50 -19.96
N ARG A 62 1.91 18.81 -19.78
CA ARG A 62 3.06 18.93 -20.67
C ARG A 62 3.01 18.02 -21.90
N PHE A 63 2.49 16.81 -21.76
CA PHE A 63 2.60 15.76 -22.78
C PHE A 63 1.24 15.25 -23.29
N GLY A 64 0.14 15.72 -22.72
CA GLY A 64 -1.22 15.28 -23.06
C GLY A 64 -1.65 14.04 -22.28
N ASP A 65 -2.64 13.33 -22.81
CA ASP A 65 -3.29 12.23 -22.10
C ASP A 65 -2.47 10.93 -22.05
N ILE A 66 -1.47 10.77 -22.92
CA ILE A 66 -0.61 9.58 -22.95
C ILE A 66 0.86 10.00 -22.88
N TYR A 67 1.56 9.54 -21.86
CA TYR A 67 2.99 9.79 -21.71
C TYR A 67 3.72 8.67 -20.98
N GLN A 68 5.04 8.61 -21.16
CA GLN A 68 5.92 7.70 -20.43
C GLN A 68 6.69 8.39 -19.31
N TYR A 69 6.84 7.67 -18.20
CA TYR A 69 7.40 8.16 -16.94
C TYR A 69 8.17 7.05 -16.21
N TRP A 70 9.35 7.37 -15.66
CA TRP A 70 10.14 6.47 -14.85
C TRP A 70 10.06 6.85 -13.38
N LEU A 71 9.47 5.98 -12.57
CA LEU A 71 9.48 6.07 -11.12
C LEU A 71 10.64 5.21 -10.58
N GLY A 72 11.82 5.82 -10.47
CA GLY A 72 13.05 5.10 -10.17
C GLY A 72 13.42 4.17 -11.33
N PHE A 73 13.50 2.87 -11.06
CA PHE A 73 13.82 1.84 -12.06
C PHE A 73 12.60 1.32 -12.85
N MET A 74 11.39 1.76 -12.48
CA MET A 74 10.15 1.27 -13.06
C MET A 74 9.66 2.22 -14.15
N HIS A 75 9.41 1.66 -15.34
CA HIS A 75 8.88 2.38 -16.49
C HIS A 75 7.35 2.26 -16.55
N PHE A 76 6.67 3.40 -16.62
CA PHE A 76 5.23 3.50 -16.73
C PHE A 76 4.84 4.20 -18.02
N ILE A 77 3.80 3.69 -18.66
CA ILE A 77 2.99 4.44 -19.61
C ILE A 77 1.75 4.87 -18.82
N VAL A 78 1.52 6.17 -18.74
CA VAL A 78 0.37 6.75 -18.03
C VAL A 78 -0.63 7.22 -19.07
N ILE A 79 -1.90 6.88 -18.82
CA ILE A 79 -3.02 7.10 -19.73
C ILE A 79 -4.12 7.79 -18.93
N HIS A 80 -4.60 8.91 -19.45
CA HIS A 80 -5.67 9.71 -18.85
C HIS A 80 -6.97 9.71 -19.65
N ASP A 81 -6.92 9.27 -20.91
CA ASP A 81 -8.11 9.14 -21.75
C ASP A 81 -9.03 8.03 -21.21
N ILE A 82 -10.33 8.34 -21.10
CA ILE A 82 -11.29 7.44 -20.45
C ILE A 82 -11.57 6.20 -21.28
N ASP A 83 -11.57 6.32 -22.62
CA ASP A 83 -11.85 5.20 -23.52
C ASP A 83 -10.67 4.23 -23.52
N ASP A 84 -9.43 4.74 -23.51
CA ASP A 84 -8.22 3.93 -23.37
C ASP A 84 -8.15 3.24 -22.00
N VAL A 85 -8.46 3.95 -20.90
CA VAL A 85 -8.51 3.37 -19.56
C VAL A 85 -9.57 2.26 -19.49
N GLN A 86 -10.76 2.50 -20.04
CA GLN A 86 -11.81 1.49 -20.12
C GLN A 86 -11.35 0.28 -20.94
N TYR A 87 -10.71 0.52 -22.08
CA TYR A 87 -10.18 -0.54 -22.94
C TYR A 87 -9.20 -1.44 -22.17
N ILE A 88 -8.23 -0.84 -21.47
CA ILE A 88 -7.24 -1.58 -20.67
C ILE A 88 -7.90 -2.40 -19.56
N LEU A 89 -8.84 -1.81 -18.82
CA LEU A 89 -9.49 -2.48 -17.69
C LEU A 89 -10.45 -3.60 -18.10
N THR A 90 -10.98 -3.55 -19.33
CA THR A 90 -11.91 -4.55 -19.87
C THR A 90 -11.23 -5.67 -20.65
N HIS A 91 -10.05 -5.42 -21.25
CA HIS A 91 -9.33 -6.41 -22.08
C HIS A 91 -8.24 -7.15 -21.27
N ARG A 92 -8.66 -7.88 -20.23
CA ARG A 92 -7.76 -8.62 -19.33
C ARG A 92 -6.98 -9.78 -19.98
N ASN A 93 -7.33 -10.16 -21.20
CA ASN A 93 -6.56 -11.13 -22.00
C ASN A 93 -5.34 -10.50 -22.67
N ILE A 94 -5.28 -9.17 -22.74
CA ILE A 94 -4.17 -8.39 -23.31
C ILE A 94 -3.38 -7.72 -22.19
N TYR A 95 -4.07 -7.19 -21.18
CA TYR A 95 -3.48 -6.46 -20.07
C TYR A 95 -3.60 -7.23 -18.76
N ASP A 96 -2.44 -7.58 -18.21
CA ASP A 96 -2.33 -8.20 -16.89
C ASP A 96 -2.00 -7.18 -15.80
N GLN A 97 -2.07 -7.63 -14.56
CA GLN A 97 -1.66 -6.84 -13.42
C GLN A 97 -0.17 -6.45 -13.52
N GLY A 98 0.10 -5.16 -13.31
CA GLY A 98 1.45 -4.61 -13.46
C GLY A 98 2.46 -5.21 -12.48
N GLN A 99 3.73 -5.27 -12.91
CA GLN A 99 4.87 -5.79 -12.13
C GLN A 99 5.04 -5.11 -10.76
N VAL A 100 4.58 -3.87 -10.59
CA VAL A 100 4.62 -3.18 -9.29
C VAL A 100 3.91 -3.98 -8.21
N PHE A 101 2.73 -4.52 -8.49
CA PHE A 101 2.00 -5.30 -7.50
C PHE A 101 2.66 -6.67 -7.28
N LEU A 102 3.04 -7.33 -8.38
CA LEU A 102 3.60 -8.69 -8.34
C LEU A 102 4.99 -8.77 -7.71
N GLU A 103 5.86 -7.79 -7.97
CA GLU A 103 7.26 -7.81 -7.54
C GLU A 103 7.54 -6.91 -6.33
N LYS A 104 6.81 -5.80 -6.18
CA LYS A 104 7.06 -4.85 -5.08
C LYS A 104 6.10 -5.05 -3.94
N PHE A 105 4.80 -5.03 -4.20
CA PHE A 105 3.80 -5.15 -3.13
C PHE A 105 3.84 -6.54 -2.45
N SER A 106 4.24 -7.58 -3.20
CA SER A 106 4.48 -8.93 -2.67
C SER A 106 5.61 -9.00 -1.63
N LEU A 107 6.51 -8.00 -1.57
CA LEU A 107 7.53 -7.90 -0.52
C LEU A 107 6.92 -7.54 0.83
N LEU A 108 5.78 -6.85 0.85
CA LEU A 108 5.07 -6.48 2.07
C LEU A 108 4.14 -7.60 2.53
N VAL A 109 3.28 -8.06 1.62
CA VAL A 109 2.24 -9.05 1.93
C VAL A 109 2.31 -10.15 0.87
N PRO A 110 3.23 -11.11 1.05
CA PRO A 110 3.36 -12.26 0.16
C PRO A 110 2.03 -13.01 0.08
N GLU A 111 1.68 -13.49 -1.11
CA GLU A 111 0.47 -14.29 -1.34
C GLU A 111 -0.87 -13.60 -1.02
N SER A 112 -0.86 -12.29 -0.75
CA SER A 112 -2.10 -11.54 -0.60
C SER A 112 -2.96 -11.61 -1.86
N ILE A 113 -4.28 -11.41 -1.72
CA ILE A 113 -5.19 -11.35 -2.87
C ILE A 113 -4.78 -10.25 -3.87
N ILE A 114 -4.20 -9.15 -3.37
CA ILE A 114 -3.77 -8.00 -4.17
C ILE A 114 -2.53 -8.35 -5.01
N CYS A 115 -1.69 -9.30 -4.57
CA CYS A 115 -0.49 -9.74 -5.30
C CYS A 115 -0.70 -11.04 -6.09
N SER A 116 -1.90 -11.61 -6.04
CA SER A 116 -2.18 -12.93 -6.59
C SER A 116 -2.78 -12.82 -7.99
N ILE A 117 -2.39 -13.72 -8.89
CA ILE A 117 -2.98 -13.92 -10.22
C ILE A 117 -3.64 -15.30 -10.33
N ASP A 118 -4.47 -15.47 -11.36
CA ASP A 118 -5.07 -16.74 -11.77
C ASP A 118 -5.79 -17.51 -10.66
N PHE A 119 -5.33 -18.74 -10.39
CA PHE A 119 -5.95 -19.66 -9.45
C PHE A 119 -5.89 -19.14 -8.02
N LYS A 120 -4.77 -18.54 -7.59
CA LYS A 120 -4.63 -17.98 -6.24
C LYS A 120 -5.59 -16.81 -6.05
N PHE A 121 -5.69 -15.92 -7.04
CA PHE A 121 -6.66 -14.83 -7.03
C PHE A 121 -8.10 -15.35 -6.93
N LYS A 122 -8.48 -16.30 -7.80
CA LYS A 122 -9.82 -16.91 -7.77
C LYS A 122 -10.14 -17.56 -6.42
N ARG A 123 -9.19 -18.31 -5.85
CA ARG A 123 -9.34 -18.97 -4.55
C ARG A 123 -9.53 -17.95 -3.42
N HIS A 124 -8.64 -16.96 -3.30
CA HIS A 124 -8.73 -15.95 -2.25
C HIS A 124 -9.96 -15.06 -2.44
N GLY A 125 -10.30 -14.71 -3.69
CA GLY A 125 -11.48 -13.92 -4.02
C GLY A 125 -12.79 -14.64 -3.69
N ALA A 126 -12.88 -15.94 -3.95
CA ALA A 126 -14.06 -16.74 -3.59
C ALA A 126 -14.31 -16.75 -2.08
N LEU A 127 -13.27 -16.66 -1.26
CA LEU A 127 -13.37 -16.61 0.20
C LEU A 127 -13.66 -15.19 0.71
N THR A 128 -12.98 -14.18 0.16
CA THR A 128 -13.00 -12.80 0.70
C THR A 128 -14.11 -11.92 0.14
N MET A 129 -14.40 -11.98 -1.16
CA MET A 129 -15.38 -11.08 -1.80
C MET A 129 -16.82 -11.22 -1.24
N PRO A 130 -17.31 -12.42 -0.86
CA PRO A 130 -18.62 -12.54 -0.23
C PRO A 130 -18.75 -11.75 1.08
N LEU A 131 -17.64 -11.50 1.78
CA LEU A 131 -17.62 -10.78 3.05
C LEU A 131 -17.90 -9.28 2.84
N PHE A 132 -17.56 -8.74 1.68
CA PHE A 132 -17.81 -7.33 1.33
C PHE A 132 -19.18 -7.09 0.69
N ARG A 133 -20.11 -8.05 0.76
CA ARG A 133 -21.49 -7.86 0.27
C ARG A 133 -22.24 -6.88 1.16
N ARG A 134 -23.11 -6.06 0.55
CA ARG A 134 -23.95 -5.07 1.25
C ARG A 134 -24.67 -5.64 2.47
N SER A 135 -25.23 -6.84 2.38
CA SER A 135 -25.95 -7.48 3.50
C SER A 135 -25.06 -7.74 4.72
N LYS A 136 -23.80 -8.10 4.48
CA LYS A 136 -22.78 -8.37 5.51
C LYS A 136 -22.21 -7.09 6.12
N ILE A 137 -22.16 -6.00 5.36
CA ILE A 137 -21.81 -4.68 5.89
C ILE A 137 -22.94 -4.14 6.77
N ILE A 138 -24.19 -4.22 6.29
CA ILE A 138 -25.37 -3.71 7.03
C ILE A 138 -25.55 -4.41 8.38
N SER A 139 -25.26 -5.71 8.48
CA SER A 139 -25.36 -6.42 9.76
C SER A 139 -24.43 -5.88 10.84
N ASN A 140 -23.39 -5.13 10.46
CA ASN A 140 -22.41 -4.54 11.36
C ASN A 140 -22.58 -3.03 11.54
N ILE A 141 -23.71 -2.45 11.09
CA ILE A 141 -23.92 -0.99 11.16
C ILE A 141 -23.90 -0.47 12.60
N ASN A 142 -24.41 -1.24 13.56
CA ASN A 142 -24.39 -0.85 14.98
C ASN A 142 -22.96 -0.73 15.49
N THR A 143 -22.08 -1.68 15.17
CA THR A 143 -20.64 -1.60 15.50
C THR A 143 -20.00 -0.34 14.94
N ILE A 144 -20.33 0.03 13.70
CA ILE A 144 -19.83 1.27 13.08
C ILE A 144 -20.33 2.51 13.83
N ILE A 145 -21.61 2.54 14.20
CA ILE A 145 -22.22 3.63 14.98
C ILE A 145 -21.54 3.73 16.34
N ASP A 146 -21.40 2.62 17.07
CA ASP A 146 -20.80 2.57 18.40
C ASP A 146 -19.35 3.07 18.37
N SER A 147 -18.52 2.60 17.40
CA SER A 147 -17.16 3.11 17.22
C SER A 147 -17.11 4.60 16.90
N THR A 148 -18.08 5.10 16.12
CA THR A 148 -18.19 6.52 15.77
C THR A 148 -18.59 7.36 16.99
N ASP A 149 -19.55 6.89 17.78
CA ASP A 149 -19.99 7.56 19.01
C ASP A 149 -18.85 7.63 20.03
N LYS A 150 -18.04 6.56 20.19
CA LYS A 150 -16.81 6.58 21.00
C LYS A 150 -15.87 7.73 20.58
N LEU A 151 -15.68 7.96 19.28
CA LEU A 151 -14.84 9.06 18.78
C LEU A 151 -15.48 10.43 19.07
N LEU A 152 -16.77 10.58 18.81
CA LEU A 152 -17.49 11.83 19.04
C LEU A 152 -17.53 12.22 20.52
N ASP A 153 -17.70 11.26 21.41
CA ASP A 153 -17.70 11.51 22.85
C ASP A 153 -16.33 11.98 23.34
N ARG A 154 -15.23 11.47 22.76
CA ARG A 154 -13.88 11.99 23.00
C ARG A 154 -13.69 13.40 22.51
N TRP A 155 -14.29 13.75 21.37
CA TRP A 155 -14.25 15.12 20.87
C TRP A 155 -15.00 16.07 21.81
N ARG A 156 -16.18 15.65 22.27
CA ARG A 156 -17.01 16.42 23.21
C ARG A 156 -16.39 16.55 24.60
N ALA A 157 -15.62 15.56 25.05
CA ALA A 157 -14.95 15.58 26.35
C ALA A 157 -13.76 16.56 26.40
N ARG A 158 -13.24 17.03 25.25
CA ARG A 158 -12.16 18.02 25.22
C ARG A 158 -12.72 19.44 25.46
N PRO A 159 -11.92 20.33 26.05
CA PRO A 159 -12.29 21.74 26.21
C PRO A 159 -12.68 22.39 24.89
N HIS A 160 -13.76 23.20 24.88
CA HIS A 160 -14.29 23.85 23.68
C HIS A 160 -13.33 24.84 22.99
N ASP A 161 -12.26 25.24 23.66
CA ASP A 161 -11.20 26.12 23.16
C ASP A 161 -10.08 25.36 22.43
N GLN A 162 -10.07 24.02 22.45
CA GLN A 162 -9.10 23.21 21.72
C GLN A 162 -9.59 22.86 20.32
N VAL A 163 -8.82 23.28 19.31
CA VAL A 163 -9.02 22.87 17.92
C VAL A 163 -8.51 21.44 17.73
N HIS A 164 -9.32 20.58 17.13
CA HIS A 164 -8.87 19.26 16.69
C HIS A 164 -7.92 19.41 15.50
N THR A 165 -6.62 19.27 15.73
CA THR A 165 -5.59 19.44 14.69
C THR A 165 -5.27 18.18 13.92
N ASP A 166 -5.69 17.00 14.41
CA ASP A 166 -5.28 15.72 13.85
C ASP A 166 -6.45 14.82 13.43
N ILE A 167 -7.27 15.32 12.50
CA ILE A 167 -8.45 14.61 12.01
C ILE A 167 -8.04 13.34 11.25
N VAL A 168 -6.91 13.37 10.55
CA VAL A 168 -6.44 12.23 9.74
C VAL A 168 -6.09 11.05 10.63
N GLU A 169 -5.28 11.24 11.68
CA GLU A 169 -4.93 10.15 12.60
C GLU A 169 -6.18 9.62 13.31
N GLN A 170 -7.08 10.51 13.73
CA GLN A 170 -8.32 10.14 14.42
C GLN A 170 -9.25 9.31 13.53
N CYS A 171 -9.38 9.66 12.25
CA CYS A 171 -10.13 8.85 11.29
C CYS A 171 -9.44 7.51 10.98
N GLN A 172 -8.11 7.47 10.94
CA GLN A 172 -7.36 6.22 10.77
C GLN A 172 -7.58 5.27 11.95
N ASN A 173 -7.52 5.78 13.18
CA ASN A 173 -7.77 4.99 14.39
C ASN A 173 -9.24 4.50 14.44
N LEU A 174 -10.20 5.34 14.04
CA LEU A 174 -11.61 4.92 13.91
C LEU A 174 -11.78 3.79 12.89
N LEU A 175 -11.15 3.92 11.71
CA LEU A 175 -11.21 2.86 10.71
C LEU A 175 -10.57 1.57 11.21
N LEU A 176 -9.43 1.68 11.90
CA LEU A 176 -8.73 0.53 12.47
C LEU A 176 -9.61 -0.19 13.49
N GLU A 177 -10.23 0.53 14.43
CA GLU A 177 -11.21 0.00 15.39
C GLU A 177 -12.34 -0.76 14.67
N ILE A 178 -12.99 -0.11 13.71
CA ILE A 178 -14.11 -0.69 12.96
C ILE A 178 -13.66 -1.96 12.24
N PHE A 179 -12.49 -1.95 11.60
CA PHE A 179 -11.96 -3.13 10.92
C PHE A 179 -11.62 -4.25 11.89
N GLY A 180 -10.99 -3.97 13.04
CA GLY A 180 -10.70 -4.96 14.07
C GLY A 180 -11.95 -5.68 14.55
N LEU A 181 -12.98 -4.91 14.91
CA LEU A 181 -14.24 -5.44 15.42
C LEU A 181 -15.03 -6.19 14.35
N ILE A 182 -15.18 -5.64 13.14
CA ILE A 182 -16.03 -6.26 12.12
C ILE A 182 -15.35 -7.45 11.46
N ALA A 183 -14.04 -7.36 11.19
CA ALA A 183 -13.33 -8.41 10.48
C ALA A 183 -12.93 -9.55 11.42
N PHE A 184 -12.47 -9.23 12.64
CA PHE A 184 -11.83 -10.21 13.52
C PHE A 184 -12.48 -10.32 14.91
N ASP A 185 -13.57 -9.59 15.16
CA ASP A 185 -14.18 -9.46 16.50
C ASP A 185 -13.13 -9.19 17.58
N TYR A 186 -12.19 -8.31 17.23
CA TYR A 186 -11.00 -8.01 18.00
C TYR A 186 -10.93 -6.51 18.27
N ASP A 187 -10.93 -6.14 19.54
CA ASP A 187 -10.68 -4.76 19.95
C ASP A 187 -9.19 -4.47 19.76
N LEU A 188 -8.88 -3.57 18.82
CA LEU A 188 -7.51 -3.15 18.53
C LEU A 188 -7.00 -2.08 19.50
N GLU A 189 -7.81 -1.73 20.50
CA GLU A 189 -7.54 -0.71 21.50
C GLU A 189 -7.11 0.60 20.84
N ALA A 190 -7.65 0.89 19.64
CA ALA A 190 -7.20 2.02 18.82
C ALA A 190 -7.52 3.37 19.45
N PHE A 191 -8.36 3.34 20.47
CA PHE A 191 -8.76 4.46 21.27
C PHE A 191 -8.08 4.46 22.66
N ASP A 192 -7.59 3.36 23.22
CA ASP A 192 -7.24 3.29 24.65
C ASP A 192 -5.90 3.92 25.07
N SER A 193 -5.24 4.68 24.20
CA SER A 193 -4.12 5.52 24.60
C SER A 193 -4.58 6.70 25.48
N GLN A 194 -4.71 6.44 26.78
CA GLN A 194 -4.91 7.45 27.83
C GLN A 194 -3.79 8.51 27.88
N SER A 195 -2.71 8.33 27.11
CA SER A 195 -1.71 9.34 26.87
C SER A 195 -1.98 9.98 25.52
N SER A 196 -2.30 11.27 25.54
CA SER A 196 -2.34 12.19 24.38
C SER A 196 -1.02 12.31 23.61
N SER A 197 -0.07 11.40 23.82
CA SER A 197 1.27 11.33 23.25
C SER A 197 1.69 9.93 22.75
N ASN A 198 0.89 8.87 22.96
CA ASN A 198 1.23 7.52 22.49
C ASN A 198 0.25 7.08 21.40
N ASN A 199 0.66 7.22 20.14
CA ASN A 199 -0.05 6.67 19.00
C ASN A 199 -0.21 5.15 19.19
N ASN A 200 -1.35 4.57 18.77
CA ASN A 200 -1.56 3.11 18.81
C ASN A 200 -0.35 2.41 18.18
N GLU A 201 0.27 1.47 18.90
CA GLU A 201 1.46 0.74 18.46
C GLU A 201 1.26 0.10 17.07
N LEU A 202 0.06 -0.43 16.81
CA LEU A 202 -0.30 -0.99 15.51
C LEU A 202 -0.38 0.09 14.42
N THR A 203 -0.98 1.26 14.71
CA THR A 203 -1.04 2.39 13.76
C THR A 203 0.37 2.85 13.41
N VAL A 204 1.25 3.01 14.40
CA VAL A 204 2.67 3.37 14.20
C VAL A 204 3.37 2.31 13.35
N ALA A 205 3.17 1.03 13.66
CA ALA A 205 3.76 -0.06 12.90
C ALA A 205 3.30 -0.06 11.43
N LEU A 206 2.01 0.16 11.16
CA LEU A 206 1.48 0.25 9.79
C LEU A 206 2.09 1.45 9.03
N LEU A 207 2.20 2.62 9.67
CA LEU A 207 2.85 3.80 9.06
C LEU A 207 4.35 3.57 8.79
N ASP A 208 5.04 2.88 9.69
CA ASP A 208 6.45 2.52 9.54
C ASP A 208 6.70 1.55 8.37
N ILE A 209 5.79 0.58 8.20
CA ILE A 209 5.79 -0.33 7.06
C ILE A 209 5.55 0.44 5.76
N MET A 210 4.53 1.30 5.73
CA MET A 210 4.18 2.08 4.52
C MET A 210 5.30 3.05 4.13
N SER A 211 5.85 3.81 5.07
CA SER A 211 6.95 4.75 4.79
C SER A 211 8.23 4.04 4.31
N THR A 212 8.57 2.89 4.90
CA THR A 212 9.70 2.08 4.42
C THR A 212 9.43 1.53 3.01
N TYR A 213 8.19 1.09 2.75
CA TYR A 213 7.80 0.59 1.44
C TYR A 213 7.93 1.64 0.34
N GLU A 214 7.51 2.88 0.61
CA GLU A 214 7.61 3.96 -0.39
C GLU A 214 9.05 4.18 -0.84
N MET A 215 10.02 4.11 0.08
CA MET A 215 11.44 4.19 -0.27
C MET A 215 11.90 2.96 -1.06
N ALA A 216 11.46 1.78 -0.65
CA ALA A 216 11.79 0.51 -1.32
C ALA A 216 11.19 0.43 -2.73
N LEU A 217 10.05 1.07 -2.97
CA LEU A 217 9.34 1.08 -4.25
C LEU A 217 10.21 1.64 -5.38
N TYR A 218 11.02 2.66 -5.09
CA TYR A 218 11.85 3.35 -6.07
C TYR A 218 13.15 2.63 -6.43
N ALA A 219 13.59 1.69 -5.58
CA ALA A 219 14.85 0.97 -5.76
C ALA A 219 14.68 -0.28 -6.65
N PRO A 220 15.76 -0.86 -7.21
CA PRO A 220 15.70 -2.17 -7.86
C PRO A 220 15.26 -3.27 -6.88
N GLY A 221 14.59 -4.32 -7.35
CA GLY A 221 14.02 -5.38 -6.50
C GLY A 221 15.00 -5.97 -5.47
N PHE A 222 16.23 -6.30 -5.88
CA PHE A 222 17.24 -6.83 -4.97
C PHE A 222 17.65 -5.81 -3.88
N VAL A 223 17.73 -4.53 -4.23
CA VAL A 223 18.03 -3.45 -3.27
C VAL A 223 16.86 -3.26 -2.31
N SER A 224 15.62 -3.28 -2.80
CA SER A 224 14.40 -3.21 -1.98
C SER A 224 14.39 -4.32 -0.93
N ILE A 225 14.70 -5.56 -1.32
CA ILE A 225 14.75 -6.72 -0.42
C ILE A 225 15.83 -6.52 0.65
N VAL A 226 17.05 -6.14 0.25
CA VAL A 226 18.15 -5.92 1.18
C VAL A 226 17.83 -4.79 2.14
N TYR A 227 17.31 -3.67 1.63
CA TYR A 227 16.92 -2.51 2.43
C TYR A 227 15.86 -2.88 3.48
N MET A 228 14.79 -3.56 3.07
CA MET A 228 13.73 -3.98 4.00
C MET A 228 14.23 -4.98 5.05
N LYS A 229 15.14 -5.91 4.68
CA LYS A 229 15.74 -6.87 5.62
C LYS A 229 16.65 -6.20 6.65
N LEU A 230 17.42 -5.19 6.24
CA LEU A 230 18.38 -4.50 7.12
C LEU A 230 17.73 -3.36 7.92
N ASN A 231 16.55 -2.88 7.52
CA ASN A 231 15.85 -1.81 8.20
C ASN A 231 15.20 -2.33 9.49
N THR A 232 15.82 -2.02 10.63
CA THR A 232 15.36 -2.45 11.96
C THR A 232 13.98 -1.89 12.33
N ARG A 233 13.65 -0.68 11.88
CA ARG A 233 12.32 -0.07 12.10
C ARG A 233 11.24 -0.89 11.39
N PHE A 234 11.48 -1.25 10.13
CA PHE A 234 10.57 -2.12 9.38
C PHE A 234 10.42 -3.50 10.00
N GLN A 235 11.52 -4.13 10.44
CA GLN A 235 11.45 -5.46 11.06
C GLN A 235 10.68 -5.43 12.39
N ARG A 236 10.86 -4.38 13.22
CA ARG A 236 10.08 -4.18 14.45
C ARG A 236 8.60 -3.98 14.15
N ALA A 237 8.28 -3.07 13.24
CA ALA A 237 6.90 -2.78 12.84
C ALA A 237 6.21 -4.03 12.28
N ARG A 238 6.90 -4.81 11.44
CA ARG A 238 6.40 -6.09 10.95
C ARG A 238 6.15 -7.08 12.09
N GLY A 239 7.05 -7.16 13.07
CA GLY A 239 6.87 -8.00 14.27
C GLY A 239 5.64 -7.60 15.08
N THR A 240 5.39 -6.31 15.28
CA THR A 240 4.17 -5.81 15.95
C THR A 240 2.91 -6.22 15.20
N VAL A 241 2.87 -6.08 13.87
CA VAL A 241 1.72 -6.48 13.04
C VAL A 241 1.51 -8.00 13.11
N GLU A 242 2.57 -8.80 12.96
CA GLU A 242 2.51 -10.26 13.06
C GLU A 242 2.03 -10.72 14.45
N GLN A 243 2.44 -10.05 15.52
CA GLN A 243 1.97 -10.33 16.87
C GLN A 243 0.47 -10.08 17.04
N HIS A 244 -0.05 -8.95 16.56
CA HIS A 244 -1.49 -8.67 16.61
C HIS A 244 -2.28 -9.67 15.77
N PHE A 245 -1.80 -10.01 14.57
CA PHE A 245 -2.44 -11.01 13.73
C PHE A 245 -2.50 -12.39 14.41
N ASN A 246 -1.38 -12.84 15.00
CA ASN A 246 -1.35 -14.13 15.69
C ASN A 246 -2.28 -14.15 16.91
N LYS A 247 -2.38 -13.04 17.68
CA LYS A 247 -3.35 -12.92 18.77
C LYS A 247 -4.79 -13.07 18.28
N MET A 248 -5.16 -12.44 17.16
CA MET A 248 -6.49 -12.59 16.56
C MET A 248 -6.77 -14.05 16.16
N VAL A 249 -5.80 -14.71 15.52
CA VAL A 249 -5.93 -16.12 15.11
C VAL A 249 -6.05 -17.04 16.33
N GLU A 250 -5.24 -16.83 17.36
CA GLU A 250 -5.28 -17.61 18.61
C GLU A 250 -6.61 -17.44 19.34
N GLN A 251 -7.15 -16.23 19.41
CA GLN A 251 -8.47 -15.95 19.99
C GLN A 251 -9.55 -16.75 19.25
N GLU A 252 -9.57 -16.68 17.91
CA GLU A 252 -10.52 -17.45 17.10
C GLU A 252 -10.36 -18.97 17.29
N LEU A 253 -9.12 -19.45 17.38
CA LEU A 253 -8.81 -20.88 17.60
C LEU A 253 -9.11 -21.38 19.02
N ALA A 254 -9.16 -20.50 20.02
CA ALA A 254 -9.48 -20.85 21.41
C ALA A 254 -11.00 -20.99 21.65
N GLU A 255 -11.84 -20.42 20.80
CA GLU A 255 -13.30 -20.46 21.00
C GLU A 255 -13.93 -21.82 20.77
N SER A 256 -14.93 -22.15 21.60
CA SER A 256 -15.65 -23.42 21.50
C SER A 256 -16.40 -23.52 20.16
N SER A 257 -16.59 -24.74 19.67
CA SER A 257 -17.33 -25.01 18.43
C SER A 257 -18.74 -24.43 18.44
N ASP A 258 -19.38 -24.39 19.60
CA ASP A 258 -20.73 -23.87 19.79
C ASP A 258 -20.75 -22.33 19.76
N SER A 259 -19.75 -21.68 20.37
CA SER A 259 -19.55 -20.23 20.27
C SER A 259 -19.31 -19.80 18.82
N ARG A 260 -18.44 -20.54 18.10
CA ARG A 260 -18.18 -20.28 16.68
C ARG A 260 -19.42 -20.43 15.82
N ALA A 261 -20.22 -21.49 16.01
CA ALA A 261 -21.45 -21.71 15.24
C ALA A 261 -22.47 -20.56 15.41
N GLN A 262 -22.52 -19.96 16.60
CA GLN A 262 -23.36 -18.79 16.87
C GLN A 262 -22.78 -17.50 16.25
N ARG A 263 -21.45 -17.33 16.29
CA ARG A 263 -20.72 -16.16 15.72
C ARG A 263 -20.63 -16.13 14.19
N LYS A 264 -20.63 -17.27 13.49
CA LYS A 264 -20.69 -17.33 12.01
C LYS A 264 -21.89 -16.57 11.41
N LYS A 265 -22.92 -16.31 12.23
CA LYS A 265 -24.07 -15.50 11.84
C LYS A 265 -23.79 -14.00 11.86
N THR A 266 -22.81 -13.53 12.64
CA THR A 266 -22.57 -12.10 12.92
C THR A 266 -21.24 -11.56 12.40
N SER A 267 -20.15 -12.34 12.41
CA SER A 267 -18.83 -11.90 11.93
C SER A 267 -18.68 -12.00 10.39
N LEU A 268 -17.79 -11.17 9.82
CA LEU A 268 -17.42 -11.25 8.41
C LEU A 268 -16.56 -12.49 8.10
N ILE A 269 -15.59 -12.84 8.95
CA ILE A 269 -14.56 -13.84 8.59
C ILE A 269 -14.85 -15.25 9.15
N ALA A 270 -15.82 -15.39 10.07
CA ALA A 270 -16.14 -16.66 10.72
C ALA A 270 -16.84 -17.70 9.83
#